data_AF-A0AAE6MGV4-F1
#
_entry.id   AF-A0AAE6MGV4-F1
#
_cell.length_a   1.000
_cell.length_b   1.000
_cell.length_c   1.000
_cell.angle_alpha   90.00
_cell.angle_beta   90.00
_cell.angle_gamma   90.00
#
_symmetry.space_group_name_H-M   'P 1'
#
loop_
_entity.id
_entity.type
_entity.pdbx_description
1 polymer ?
#
loop_
_entity_poly.entity_id
_entity_poly.type
_entity_poly.pdbx_seq_one_letter_code
_entity_poly.pdbx_strand_id
1 'polypeptide(L)'
;MNNNQQIIPMLAYEDGIAAMNWLCNVFGFTQNMRMTDEAGRLAHGELKMGESLVMLAEPTSHYQSPVHHAQNCDIAAKWSAVPYIINGVLVYVDDVEQHYRTAKSKGATILSELEYGFPGTRYRAADLEGQRWMFMQIERD
;
A
#
# COMPACT_ATOMS: atom_id res chain seq x y z
N MET A 1 -21.43 3.69 -24.57
CA MET A 1 -20.25 2.96 -24.05
C MET A 1 -19.98 3.53 -22.68
N ASN A 2 -20.00 2.72 -21.61
CA ASN A 2 -19.56 3.20 -20.30
C ASN A 2 -18.06 3.49 -20.40
N ASN A 3 -17.72 4.75 -20.65
CA ASN A 3 -16.35 5.24 -20.68
C ASN A 3 -15.88 5.41 -19.23
N ASN A 4 -15.77 4.30 -18.51
CA ASN A 4 -15.39 4.31 -17.10
C ASN A 4 -13.88 4.57 -17.03
N GLN A 5 -13.49 5.83 -17.19
CA GLN A 5 -12.12 6.28 -16.98
C GLN A 5 -11.79 6.06 -15.50
N GLN A 6 -10.77 5.25 -15.23
CA GLN A 6 -10.34 4.92 -13.87
C GLN A 6 -8.86 5.23 -13.70
N ILE A 7 -8.49 5.64 -12.49
CA ILE A 7 -7.09 5.74 -12.06
C ILE A 7 -6.82 4.52 -11.19
N ILE A 8 -5.86 3.70 -11.60
CA ILE A 8 -5.46 2.49 -10.88
C ILE A 8 -3.97 2.63 -10.56
N PRO A 9 -3.58 2.73 -9.28
CA PRO A 9 -2.17 2.72 -8.92
C PRO A 9 -1.54 1.38 -9.31
N MET A 10 -0.33 1.46 -9.86
CA MET A 10 0.51 0.30 -10.13
C MET A 10 1.77 0.41 -9.27
N LEU A 11 1.97 -0.57 -8.39
CA LEU A 11 3.05 -0.57 -7.41
C LEU A 11 4.11 -1.62 -7.79
N ALA A 12 5.36 -1.32 -7.50
CA ALA A 12 6.46 -2.25 -7.70
C ALA A 12 6.92 -2.80 -6.35
N TYR A 13 7.27 -4.09 -6.34
CA TYR A 13 7.84 -4.77 -5.18
C TYR A 13 9.06 -5.59 -5.60
N GLU A 14 10.02 -5.75 -4.70
CA GLU A 14 11.14 -6.69 -4.88
C GLU A 14 10.65 -8.13 -4.80
N ASP A 15 9.75 -8.46 -3.87
CA ASP A 15 9.04 -9.74 -3.79
C ASP A 15 7.52 -9.49 -3.85
N GLY A 16 6.99 -9.54 -5.07
CA GLY A 16 5.58 -9.25 -5.35
C GLY A 16 4.64 -10.31 -4.78
N ILE A 17 5.07 -11.57 -4.73
CA ILE A 17 4.27 -12.64 -4.10
C ILE A 17 4.15 -12.42 -2.60
N ALA A 18 5.25 -12.10 -1.93
CA ALA A 18 5.23 -11.76 -0.51
C ALA A 18 4.40 -10.51 -0.27
N ALA A 19 4.54 -9.49 -1.11
CA ALA A 19 3.77 -8.25 -1.01
C ALA A 19 2.26 -8.48 -1.16
N MET A 20 1.82 -9.24 -2.16
CA MET A 20 0.40 -9.59 -2.32
C MET A 20 -0.16 -10.27 -1.07
N ASN A 21 0.54 -11.28 -0.56
CA ASN A 21 0.09 -12.02 0.63
C ASN A 21 0.04 -11.11 1.86
N TRP A 22 1.06 -10.26 2.03
CA TRP A 22 1.14 -9.33 3.14
C TRP A 22 0.05 -8.27 3.09
N LEU A 23 -0.21 -7.66 1.93
CA LEU A 23 -1.26 -6.65 1.77
C LEU A 23 -2.65 -7.23 2.04
N CYS A 24 -2.91 -8.46 1.59
CA CYS A 24 -4.15 -9.17 1.94
C CYS A 24 -4.25 -9.42 3.45
N ASN A 25 -3.19 -9.92 4.08
CA ASN A 25 -3.22 -10.26 5.49
C ASN A 25 -3.29 -9.01 6.38
N VAL A 26 -2.47 -7.99 6.13
CA VAL A 26 -2.25 -6.86 7.04
C VAL A 26 -3.23 -5.72 6.77
N PHE A 27 -3.47 -5.39 5.49
CA PHE A 27 -4.37 -4.30 5.12
C PHE A 27 -5.75 -4.77 4.66
N GLY A 28 -6.01 -6.08 4.63
CA GLY A 28 -7.34 -6.63 4.36
C GLY A 28 -7.76 -6.55 2.89
N PHE A 29 -6.82 -6.37 1.97
CA PHE A 29 -7.11 -6.49 0.55
C PHE A 29 -7.55 -7.92 0.20
N THR A 30 -8.26 -8.07 -0.93
CA THR A 30 -8.58 -9.38 -1.49
C THR A 30 -7.85 -9.58 -2.82
N GLN A 31 -7.34 -10.78 -3.07
CA GLN A 31 -6.68 -11.11 -4.33
C GLN A 31 -7.72 -11.20 -5.46
N ASN A 32 -7.50 -10.48 -6.55
CA ASN A 32 -8.31 -10.56 -7.76
C ASN A 32 -7.62 -11.36 -8.86
N MET A 33 -6.34 -11.08 -9.11
CA MET A 33 -5.56 -11.75 -10.15
C MET A 33 -4.12 -11.95 -9.68
N ARG A 34 -3.53 -13.06 -10.11
CA ARG A 34 -2.10 -13.36 -9.92
C ARG A 34 -1.58 -14.09 -11.15
N MET A 35 -0.58 -13.50 -11.80
CA MET A 35 0.12 -14.06 -12.95
C MET A 35 1.62 -14.08 -12.64
N THR A 36 2.26 -15.23 -12.83
CA THR A 36 3.70 -15.39 -12.63
C THR A 36 4.43 -15.61 -13.95
N ASP A 37 5.69 -15.18 -14.03
CA ASP A 37 6.59 -15.56 -15.12
C ASP A 37 7.10 -17.01 -14.96
N GLU A 38 7.91 -17.49 -15.92
CA GLU A 38 8.49 -18.84 -15.90
C GLU A 38 9.42 -19.08 -14.69
N ALA A 39 9.97 -18.01 -14.11
CA ALA A 39 10.82 -18.07 -12.91
C ALA A 39 10.01 -18.00 -11.61
N GLY A 40 8.67 -17.93 -11.70
CA GLY A 40 7.77 -17.86 -10.54
C GLY A 40 7.61 -16.46 -9.93
N ARG A 41 8.20 -15.44 -10.54
CA ARG A 41 8.09 -14.03 -10.11
C ARG A 41 6.75 -13.44 -10.49
N LEU A 42 6.24 -12.50 -9.70
CA LEU A 42 4.98 -11.83 -10.00
C LEU A 42 5.09 -10.95 -11.26
N ALA A 43 4.60 -11.43 -12.39
CA ALA A 43 4.53 -10.65 -13.63
C ALA A 43 3.40 -9.62 -13.59
N HIS A 44 2.25 -10.00 -13.03
CA HIS A 44 1.10 -9.10 -12.84
C HIS A 44 0.22 -9.60 -11.68
N GLY A 45 -0.08 -8.72 -10.75
CA GLY A 45 -0.97 -8.96 -9.61
C GLY A 45 -2.02 -7.87 -9.49
N GLU A 46 -3.18 -8.24 -8.99
CA GLU A 46 -4.28 -7.33 -8.73
C GLU A 46 -4.90 -7.61 -7.36
N LEU A 47 -5.08 -6.54 -6.59
CA LEU A 47 -5.77 -6.58 -5.30
C LEU A 47 -6.97 -5.63 -5.29
N LYS A 48 -8.04 -6.02 -4.61
CA LYS A 48 -9.25 -5.21 -4.45
C LYS A 48 -9.49 -4.77 -3.01
N MET A 49 -10.02 -3.57 -2.88
CA MET A 49 -10.68 -3.04 -1.69
C MET A 49 -12.06 -2.51 -2.11
N GLY A 50 -13.13 -3.23 -1.76
CA GLY A 50 -14.44 -2.99 -2.37
C GLY A 50 -14.37 -3.13 -3.90
N GLU A 51 -14.81 -2.10 -4.63
CA GLU A 51 -14.73 -2.06 -6.10
C GLU A 51 -13.45 -1.41 -6.65
N SER A 52 -12.60 -0.88 -5.78
CA SER A 52 -11.32 -0.28 -6.14
C SER A 52 -10.27 -1.35 -6.40
N LEU A 53 -9.35 -1.06 -7.33
CA LEU A 53 -8.25 -1.95 -7.72
C LEU A 53 -6.90 -1.29 -7.45
N VAL A 54 -5.93 -2.07 -7.00
CA VAL A 54 -4.50 -1.75 -7.09
C VAL A 54 -3.81 -2.85 -7.88
N MET A 55 -2.89 -2.46 -8.76
CA MET A 55 -2.04 -3.38 -9.50
C MET A 55 -0.65 -3.42 -8.86
N LEU A 56 0.01 -4.57 -8.96
CA LEU A 56 1.39 -4.71 -8.52
C LEU A 56 2.16 -5.74 -9.33
N ALA A 57 3.47 -5.55 -9.45
CA ALA A 57 4.36 -6.45 -10.17
C ALA A 57 5.77 -6.45 -9.56
N GLU A 58 6.52 -7.51 -9.86
CA GLU A 58 7.98 -7.56 -9.69
C GLU A 58 8.64 -7.00 -10.97
N PRO A 59 9.33 -5.85 -10.88
CA PRO A 59 10.00 -5.26 -12.03
C PRO A 59 11.35 -5.96 -12.28
N THR A 60 12.31 -5.24 -12.88
CA THR A 60 13.67 -5.74 -13.07
C THR A 60 14.35 -6.02 -11.73
N SER A 61 15.35 -6.91 -11.73
CA SER A 61 16.18 -7.22 -10.56
C SER A 61 17.03 -6.04 -10.03
N HIS A 62 17.03 -4.90 -10.73
CA HIS A 62 17.69 -3.67 -10.30
C HIS A 62 16.78 -2.75 -9.46
N TYR A 63 15.48 -3.05 -9.39
CA TYR A 63 14.58 -2.29 -8.56
C TYR A 63 14.93 -2.47 -7.08
N GLN A 64 14.87 -1.36 -6.36
CA GLN A 64 14.92 -1.35 -4.90
C GLN A 64 13.62 -0.78 -4.39
N SER A 65 12.99 -1.53 -3.50
CA SER A 65 11.88 -1.10 -2.66
C SER A 65 12.27 0.17 -1.89
N PRO A 66 11.29 1.00 -1.49
CA PRO A 66 11.57 2.21 -0.73
C PRO A 66 12.45 1.99 0.51
N VAL A 67 12.20 0.91 1.27
CA VAL A 67 12.99 0.61 2.48
C VAL A 67 14.42 0.20 2.14
N HIS A 68 14.64 -0.62 1.12
CA HIS A 68 15.97 -1.03 0.70
C HIS A 68 16.74 0.13 0.08
N HIS A 69 16.10 0.93 -0.77
CA HIS A 69 16.76 2.09 -1.38
C HIS A 69 17.21 3.10 -0.31
N ALA A 70 16.41 3.33 0.73
CA ALA A 70 16.76 4.20 1.84
C ALA A 70 17.99 3.72 2.63
N GLN A 71 18.28 2.42 2.67
CA GLN A 71 19.49 1.90 3.35
C GLN A 71 20.79 2.27 2.62
N ASN A 72 20.72 2.50 1.31
CA ASN A 72 21.88 2.73 0.45
C ASN A 72 21.96 4.17 -0.10
N CYS A 73 21.02 5.04 0.28
CA CYS A 73 20.91 6.39 -0.24
C CYS A 73 20.48 7.37 0.87
N ASP A 74 21.43 8.17 1.37
CA ASP A 74 21.20 9.16 2.44
C ASP A 74 20.07 10.14 2.12
N ILE A 75 19.96 10.56 0.85
CA ILE A 75 18.89 11.45 0.42
C ILE A 75 17.55 10.75 0.57
N ALA A 76 17.44 9.49 0.10
CA ALA A 76 16.24 8.67 0.23
C ALA A 76 15.83 8.44 1.68
N ALA A 77 16.79 8.13 2.55
CA ALA A 77 16.57 7.99 3.98
C ALA A 77 15.98 9.28 4.59
N LYS A 78 16.56 10.44 4.27
CA LYS A 78 16.15 11.74 4.82
C LYS A 78 14.73 12.12 4.44
N TRP A 79 14.37 12.05 3.15
CA TRP A 79 13.01 12.39 2.77
C TRP A 79 12.00 11.34 3.24
N SER A 80 12.41 10.06 3.35
CA SER A 80 11.55 8.99 3.85
C SER A 80 11.34 8.98 5.37
N ALA A 81 12.00 9.82 6.16
CA ALA A 81 11.88 9.83 7.63
C ALA A 81 10.61 10.54 8.15
N VAL A 82 9.81 11.14 7.27
CA VAL A 82 8.62 11.93 7.63
C VAL A 82 7.36 11.06 7.85
N PRO A 83 6.43 11.47 8.72
CA PRO A 83 5.24 10.68 9.04
C PRO A 83 4.13 10.75 7.98
N TYR A 84 4.27 11.62 6.96
CA TYR A 84 3.26 11.85 5.93
C TYR A 84 3.53 11.09 4.62
N ILE A 85 2.55 11.09 3.72
CA ILE A 85 2.68 10.49 2.37
C ILE A 85 3.48 11.44 1.48
N ILE A 86 4.46 10.89 0.80
CA ILE A 86 5.30 11.61 -0.18
C ILE A 86 4.87 11.18 -1.57
N ASN A 87 4.92 9.86 -1.79
CA ASN A 87 4.23 9.13 -2.84
C ASN A 87 3.51 7.96 -2.17
N GLY A 88 2.26 7.70 -2.52
CA GLY A 88 1.49 6.64 -1.87
C GLY A 88 0.06 6.54 -2.36
N VAL A 89 -0.69 5.64 -1.74
CA VAL A 89 -2.08 5.33 -2.09
C VAL A 89 -3.00 5.72 -0.94
N LEU A 90 -4.06 6.48 -1.24
CA LEU A 90 -5.17 6.72 -0.32
C LEU A 90 -6.23 5.63 -0.52
N VAL A 91 -6.63 5.00 0.58
CA VAL A 91 -7.66 3.97 0.62
C VAL A 91 -8.75 4.40 1.61
N TYR A 92 -9.99 4.45 1.13
CA TYR A 92 -11.12 4.63 2.01
C TYR A 92 -11.56 3.30 2.60
N VAL A 93 -11.80 3.28 3.91
CA VAL A 93 -12.24 2.11 4.66
C VAL A 93 -13.44 2.48 5.53
N ASP A 94 -14.31 1.51 5.78
CA ASP A 94 -15.55 1.75 6.53
C ASP A 94 -15.32 1.99 8.03
N ASP A 95 -14.33 1.31 8.62
CA ASP A 95 -13.91 1.45 10.02
C ASP A 95 -12.39 1.61 10.09
N VAL A 96 -11.93 2.86 10.11
CA VAL A 96 -10.50 3.18 10.09
C VAL A 96 -9.80 2.83 11.41
N GLU A 97 -10.50 2.88 12.54
CA GLU A 97 -9.91 2.53 13.82
C GLU A 97 -9.66 1.03 13.93
N GLN A 98 -10.62 0.21 13.50
CA GLN A 98 -10.45 -1.23 13.46
C GLN A 98 -9.39 -1.65 12.44
N HIS A 99 -9.35 -0.99 11.28
CA HIS A 99 -8.33 -1.21 10.26
C HIS A 99 -6.93 -0.88 10.82
N TYR A 100 -6.77 0.28 11.46
CA TYR A 100 -5.54 0.68 12.17
C TYR A 100 -5.10 -0.35 13.21
N ARG A 101 -6.00 -0.79 14.11
CA ARG A 101 -5.69 -1.79 15.14
C ARG A 101 -5.18 -3.09 14.52
N THR A 102 -5.85 -3.53 13.45
CA THR A 102 -5.50 -4.76 12.72
C THR A 102 -4.13 -4.62 12.07
N ALA A 103 -3.91 -3.55 11.30
CA ALA A 103 -2.64 -3.30 10.62
C ALA A 103 -1.46 -3.24 11.60
N LYS A 104 -1.62 -2.49 12.70
CA LYS A 104 -0.60 -2.37 13.75
C LYS A 104 -0.30 -3.73 14.39
N SER A 105 -1.33 -4.51 14.73
CA SER A 105 -1.16 -5.83 15.36
C SER A 105 -0.48 -6.85 14.45
N LYS A 106 -0.61 -6.70 13.12
CA LYS A 106 -0.03 -7.60 12.12
C LYS A 106 1.31 -7.11 11.56
N GLY A 107 1.89 -6.06 12.15
CA GLY A 107 3.27 -5.64 11.86
C GLY A 107 3.42 -4.57 10.76
N ALA A 108 2.35 -3.84 10.42
CA ALA A 108 2.52 -2.63 9.60
C ALA A 108 3.39 -1.59 10.33
N THR A 109 4.27 -0.91 9.58
CA THR A 109 5.02 0.22 10.12
C THR A 109 4.10 1.43 10.18
N ILE A 110 3.67 1.84 11.37
CA ILE A 110 2.82 3.03 11.53
C ILE A 110 3.67 4.29 11.36
N LEU A 111 3.31 5.12 10.38
CA LEU A 111 3.98 6.40 10.08
C LEU A 111 3.33 7.55 10.85
N SER A 112 2.01 7.53 10.98
CA SER A 112 1.28 8.43 11.88
C SER A 112 0.15 7.66 12.56
N GLU A 113 -0.07 7.98 13.83
CA GLU A 113 -1.18 7.45 14.63
C GLU A 113 -2.53 7.96 14.10
N LEU A 114 -3.65 7.52 14.70
CA LEU A 114 -4.98 8.00 14.33
C LEU A 114 -5.09 9.52 14.51
N GLU A 115 -5.43 10.20 13.42
CA GLU A 115 -5.72 11.62 13.35
C GLU A 115 -7.20 11.83 13.10
N TYR A 116 -7.85 12.57 14.00
CA TYR A 116 -9.28 12.84 13.97
C TYR A 116 -9.57 14.23 13.37
N GLY A 117 -10.81 14.40 12.89
CA GLY A 117 -11.34 15.66 12.40
C GLY A 117 -11.31 15.80 10.87
N PHE A 118 -11.90 16.90 10.39
CA PHE A 118 -12.20 17.14 8.98
C PHE A 118 -11.00 16.85 8.03
N PRO A 119 -11.22 16.18 6.89
CA PRO A 119 -12.48 15.63 6.37
C PRO A 119 -12.82 14.21 6.89
N GLY A 120 -12.10 13.72 7.88
CA GLY A 120 -12.32 12.40 8.44
C GLY A 120 -11.12 11.84 9.17
N THR A 121 -11.38 10.73 9.87
CA THR A 121 -10.36 10.04 10.66
C THR A 121 -9.42 9.26 9.72
N ARG A 122 -8.12 9.34 9.98
CA ARG A 122 -7.08 8.78 9.10
C ARG A 122 -5.86 8.31 9.88
N TYR A 123 -5.09 7.41 9.28
CA TYR A 123 -3.74 7.11 9.71
C TYR A 123 -2.87 6.79 8.50
N ARG A 124 -1.55 6.73 8.72
CA ARG A 124 -0.58 6.39 7.66
C ARG A 124 0.30 5.25 8.09
N ALA A 125 0.59 4.37 7.15
CA ALA A 125 1.48 3.24 7.36
C ALA A 125 2.38 2.99 6.15
N ALA A 126 3.47 2.29 6.39
CA ALA A 126 4.25 1.66 5.35
C ALA A 126 4.06 0.13 5.40
N ASP A 127 4.06 -0.50 4.22
CA ASP A 127 4.05 -1.96 4.11
C ASP A 127 5.45 -2.58 4.30
N LEU A 128 5.57 -3.90 4.09
CA LEU A 128 6.80 -4.65 4.33
C LEU A 128 8.03 -4.12 3.56
N GLU A 129 7.80 -3.41 2.46
CA GLU A 129 8.84 -2.92 1.55
C GLU A 129 8.93 -1.39 1.56
N GLY A 130 8.13 -0.73 2.40
CA GLY A 130 8.19 0.70 2.61
C GLY A 130 7.29 1.53 1.69
N GLN A 131 6.40 0.91 0.89
CA GLN A 131 5.40 1.69 0.16
C GLN A 131 4.45 2.33 1.17
N ARG A 132 4.07 3.58 0.93
CA ARG A 132 3.30 4.38 1.90
C ARG A 132 1.81 4.37 1.54
N TRP A 133 0.99 4.15 2.56
CA TRP A 133 -0.45 4.03 2.47
C TRP A 133 -1.10 5.01 3.45
N MET A 134 -2.16 5.68 2.99
CA MET A 134 -3.08 6.44 3.84
C MET A 134 -4.41 5.71 3.86
N PHE A 135 -4.90 5.41 5.06
CA PHE A 135 -6.24 4.86 5.24
C PHE A 135 -7.12 5.92 5.89
N MET A 136 -8.33 6.11 5.38
CA MET A 136 -9.24 7.14 5.85
C MET A 136 -10.68 6.65 5.88
N GLN A 137 -11.41 7.07 6.89
CA GLN A 137 -12.86 7.03 6.92
C GLN A 137 -13.36 8.48 6.86
N ILE A 138 -14.09 8.82 5.80
CA ILE A 138 -14.68 10.16 5.63
C ILE A 138 -15.80 10.31 6.68
N GLU A 139 -15.81 11.44 7.37
CA GLU A 139 -16.97 11.85 8.17
C GLU A 139 -18.09 12.22 7.18
N ARG A 140 -19.21 11.49 7.23
CA ARG A 140 -20.37 11.84 6.41
C ARG A 140 -20.99 13.11 6.99
N ASP A 141 -21.19 14.11 6.14
CA ASP A 141 -22.03 15.28 6.44
C ASP A 141 -23.46 14.84 6.82
#